data_AF-A0A961WNX3-F1
#
_entry.id   AF-A0A961WNX3-F1
#
_cell.length_a   1.000
_cell.length_b   1.000
_cell.length_c   1.000
_cell.angle_alpha   90.00
_cell.angle_beta   90.00
_cell.angle_gamma   90.00
#
_symmetry.space_group_name_H-M   'P 1'
#
loop_
_entity.id
_entity.type
_entity.pdbx_description
1 polymer ?
#
loop_
_entity_poly.entity_id
_entity_poly.type
_entity_poly.pdbx_seq_one_letter_code
_entity_poly.pdbx_strand_id
1 'polypeptide(L)'
;LGIIRAAAEAHGGALADPLEALRRVGGREFAAMAGTILAARMESVPVVIGGYAATAAAAVLWKVNPMALGHCVLADVTGEPGHERVAATLGLKPLLDLGIGAGEGASAALGAGLVRTALACQTGMATREQAAEKPASH
;
A
#
# COMPACT_ATOMS: atom_id res chain seq x y z
N LEU A 1 -16.95 8.38 -16.88
CA LEU A 1 -17.49 7.00 -17.00
C LEU A 1 -17.51 6.46 -18.44
N GLY A 2 -17.81 7.26 -19.47
CA GLY A 2 -17.86 6.78 -20.87
C GLY A 2 -16.57 6.11 -21.39
N ILE A 3 -15.41 6.69 -21.12
CA ILE A 3 -14.10 6.13 -21.53
C ILE A 3 -13.82 4.79 -20.82
N ILE A 4 -14.15 4.69 -19.53
CA ILE A 4 -13.99 3.45 -18.75
C ILE A 4 -14.84 2.33 -19.36
N ARG A 5 -16.09 2.64 -19.73
CA ARG A 5 -16.99 1.68 -20.38
C ARG A 5 -16.45 1.25 -21.75
N ALA A 6 -16.02 2.20 -22.58
CA ALA A 6 -15.44 1.89 -23.89
C ALA A 6 -14.19 0.99 -23.78
N ALA A 7 -13.31 1.25 -22.82
CA ALA A 7 -12.15 0.40 -22.55
C ALA A 7 -12.55 -1.01 -22.09
N ALA A 8 -13.58 -1.12 -21.23
CA ALA A 8 -14.09 -2.41 -20.79
C ALA A 8 -14.77 -3.18 -21.93
N GLU A 9 -15.49 -2.53 -22.83
CA GLU A 9 -16.10 -3.15 -24.02
C GLU A 9 -15.02 -3.63 -25.01
N ALA A 10 -13.99 -2.80 -25.25
CA ALA A 10 -12.91 -3.13 -26.18
C ALA A 10 -11.99 -4.27 -25.68
N HIS A 11 -11.88 -4.45 -24.36
CA HIS A 11 -10.85 -5.31 -23.76
C HIS A 11 -11.38 -6.35 -22.77
N GLY A 12 -12.68 -6.36 -22.46
CA GLY A 12 -13.28 -7.07 -21.33
C GLY A 12 -12.96 -8.56 -21.27
N GLY A 13 -12.91 -9.26 -22.41
CA GLY A 13 -12.56 -10.68 -22.47
C GLY A 13 -11.14 -11.01 -21.98
N ALA A 14 -10.24 -10.02 -21.94
CA ALA A 14 -8.86 -10.18 -21.49
C ALA A 14 -8.60 -9.60 -20.09
N LEU A 15 -9.56 -8.88 -19.49
CA LEU A 15 -9.36 -8.22 -18.19
C LEU A 15 -9.44 -9.20 -17.00
N ALA A 16 -9.84 -10.45 -17.23
CA ALA A 16 -9.80 -11.50 -16.22
C ALA A 16 -8.36 -11.93 -15.87
N ASP A 17 -7.43 -11.82 -16.83
CA ASP A 17 -6.01 -11.96 -16.57
C ASP A 17 -5.45 -10.62 -16.07
N PRO A 18 -4.87 -10.58 -14.86
CA PRO A 18 -4.41 -9.34 -14.25
C PRO A 18 -3.27 -8.65 -15.01
N LEU A 19 -2.36 -9.40 -15.64
CA LEU A 19 -1.26 -8.81 -16.40
C LEU A 19 -1.75 -8.27 -17.75
N GLU A 20 -2.71 -8.96 -18.35
CA GLU A 20 -3.38 -8.49 -19.56
C GLU A 20 -4.27 -7.26 -19.30
N ALA A 21 -4.84 -7.14 -18.10
CA ALA A 21 -5.51 -5.92 -17.64
C ALA A 21 -4.52 -4.76 -17.47
N LEU A 22 -3.40 -4.97 -16.78
CA LEU A 22 -2.35 -3.97 -16.61
C LEU A 22 -1.83 -3.45 -17.96
N ARG A 23 -1.61 -4.36 -18.91
CA ARG A 23 -1.11 -4.05 -20.25
C ARG A 23 -2.09 -3.20 -21.08
N ARG A 24 -3.40 -3.44 -20.96
CA ARG A 24 -4.41 -2.78 -21.81
C ARG A 24 -4.99 -1.50 -21.21
N VAL A 25 -5.25 -1.50 -19.91
CA VAL A 25 -6.01 -0.42 -19.25
C VAL A 25 -5.30 0.20 -18.04
N GLY A 26 -4.08 -0.24 -17.71
CA GLY A 26 -3.27 0.36 -16.64
C GLY A 26 -2.47 1.56 -17.15
N GLY A 27 -1.28 1.29 -17.67
CA GLY A 27 -0.33 2.31 -18.14
C GLY A 27 1.09 2.06 -17.60
N ARG A 28 2.06 2.87 -18.06
CA ARG A 28 3.48 2.70 -17.71
C ARG A 28 3.75 2.92 -16.22
N GLU A 29 3.07 3.89 -15.61
CA GLU A 29 3.25 4.21 -14.18
C GLU A 29 2.70 3.09 -13.30
N PHE A 30 1.53 2.53 -13.60
CA PHE A 30 1.00 1.36 -12.90
C PHE A 30 1.93 0.15 -13.04
N ALA A 31 2.50 -0.07 -14.23
CA ALA A 31 3.46 -1.14 -14.46
C ALA A 31 4.75 -0.93 -13.65
N ALA A 32 5.25 0.31 -13.56
CA ALA A 32 6.39 0.66 -12.73
C ALA A 32 6.08 0.43 -11.24
N MET A 33 4.93 0.87 -10.74
CA MET A 33 4.52 0.66 -9.34
C MET A 33 4.40 -0.84 -9.01
N ALA A 34 3.75 -1.63 -9.87
CA ALA A 34 3.67 -3.08 -9.69
C ALA A 34 5.05 -3.75 -9.73
N GLY A 35 5.91 -3.34 -10.66
CA GLY A 35 7.31 -3.79 -10.72
C GLY A 35 8.09 -3.48 -9.44
N THR A 36 7.95 -2.26 -8.91
CA THR A 36 8.60 -1.84 -7.66
C THR A 36 8.12 -2.66 -6.47
N ILE A 37 6.82 -2.90 -6.33
CA ILE A 37 6.29 -3.73 -5.24
C ILE A 37 6.83 -5.16 -5.33
N LEU A 38 6.89 -5.72 -6.53
CA LEU A 38 7.42 -7.06 -6.77
C LEU A 38 8.92 -7.15 -6.46
N ALA A 39 9.72 -6.19 -6.94
CA ALA A 39 11.15 -6.12 -6.68
C ALA A 39 11.43 -5.97 -5.17
N ALA A 40 10.69 -5.10 -4.47
CA ALA A 40 10.80 -4.97 -3.02
C ALA A 40 10.54 -6.29 -2.29
N ARG A 41 9.58 -7.10 -2.78
CA ARG A 41 9.34 -8.43 -2.22
C ARG A 41 10.53 -9.36 -2.38
N MET A 42 11.16 -9.35 -3.56
CA MET A 42 12.34 -10.18 -3.86
C MET A 42 13.53 -9.82 -2.95
N GLU A 43 13.65 -8.53 -2.61
CA GLU A 43 14.68 -8.00 -1.72
C GLU A 43 14.28 -8.02 -0.23
N SER A 44 13.13 -8.61 0.12
CA SER A 44 12.59 -8.61 1.50
C SER A 44 12.43 -7.22 2.12
N VAL A 45 12.16 -6.21 1.29
CA VAL A 45 11.94 -4.82 1.71
C VAL A 45 10.44 -4.57 1.89
N PRO A 46 9.98 -4.16 3.08
CA PRO A 46 8.57 -3.82 3.29
C PRO A 46 8.19 -2.55 2.51
N VAL A 47 6.95 -2.52 2.00
CA VAL A 47 6.44 -1.40 1.19
C VAL A 47 5.28 -0.70 1.89
N VAL A 48 5.35 0.62 1.94
CA VAL A 48 4.22 1.46 2.35
C VAL A 48 3.52 1.95 1.09
N ILE A 49 2.32 1.43 0.82
CA ILE A 49 1.48 1.82 -0.32
C ILE A 49 0.73 3.11 0.04
N GLY A 50 0.75 4.10 -0.86
CA GLY A 50 0.04 5.37 -0.65
C GLY A 50 -0.77 5.78 -1.87
N GLY A 51 -2.03 6.17 -1.64
CA GLY A 51 -2.92 6.67 -2.68
C GLY A 51 -3.58 5.57 -3.53
N TYR A 52 -4.65 5.94 -4.23
CA TYR A 52 -5.49 4.95 -4.92
C TYR A 52 -4.82 4.32 -6.14
N ALA A 53 -4.02 5.08 -6.90
CA ALA A 53 -3.31 4.57 -8.06
C ALA A 53 -2.30 3.46 -7.69
N ALA A 54 -1.53 3.64 -6.61
CA ALA A 54 -0.61 2.62 -6.12
C ALA A 54 -1.36 1.39 -5.59
N THR A 55 -2.49 1.59 -4.89
CA THR A 55 -3.37 0.51 -4.45
C THR A 55 -3.95 -0.29 -5.63
N ALA A 56 -4.33 0.38 -6.73
CA ALA A 56 -4.80 -0.27 -7.95
C ALA A 56 -3.67 -1.06 -8.65
N ALA A 57 -2.44 -0.54 -8.69
CA ALA A 57 -1.28 -1.30 -9.17
C ALA A 57 -1.01 -2.55 -8.29
N ALA A 58 -1.11 -2.41 -6.97
CA ALA A 58 -0.98 -3.52 -6.03
C ALA A 58 -2.06 -4.60 -6.24
N ALA A 59 -3.28 -4.20 -6.60
CA ALA A 59 -4.39 -5.12 -6.89
C ALA A 59 -4.09 -6.08 -8.05
N VAL A 60 -3.30 -5.65 -9.04
CA VAL A 60 -2.83 -6.53 -10.12
C VAL A 60 -1.99 -7.68 -9.55
N LEU A 61 -1.01 -7.37 -8.69
CA LEU A 61 -0.14 -8.37 -8.08
C LEU A 61 -0.91 -9.30 -7.13
N TRP A 62 -1.84 -8.75 -6.35
CA TRP A 62 -2.70 -9.55 -5.47
C TRP A 62 -3.56 -10.54 -6.27
N LYS A 63 -4.07 -10.11 -7.44
CA LYS A 63 -4.86 -10.98 -8.31
C LYS A 63 -4.01 -12.07 -8.96
N VAL A 64 -2.73 -11.81 -9.22
CA VAL A 64 -1.75 -12.85 -9.64
C VAL A 64 -1.51 -13.84 -8.51
N ASN A 65 -1.24 -13.33 -7.30
CA ASN A 65 -1.02 -14.15 -6.11
C ASN A 65 -1.40 -13.32 -4.86
N PRO A 66 -2.39 -13.74 -4.05
CA PRO A 66 -2.80 -12.99 -2.86
C PRO A 66 -1.67 -12.76 -1.84
N MET A 67 -0.68 -13.65 -1.80
CA MET A 67 0.50 -13.51 -0.93
C MET A 67 1.51 -12.47 -1.43
N ALA A 68 1.34 -11.94 -2.64
CA ALA A 68 2.25 -10.96 -3.23
C ALA A 68 2.32 -9.64 -2.46
N LEU A 69 1.33 -9.33 -1.63
CA LEU A 69 1.29 -8.11 -0.82
C LEU A 69 1.60 -8.35 0.67
N GLY A 70 2.07 -9.55 1.05
CA GLY A 70 2.34 -9.87 2.47
C GLY A 70 3.42 -8.99 3.13
N HIS A 71 4.25 -8.32 2.33
CA HIS A 71 5.26 -7.35 2.76
C HIS A 71 4.79 -5.89 2.68
N CYS A 72 3.51 -5.66 2.34
CA CYS A 72 2.96 -4.33 2.12
C CYS A 72 2.03 -3.89 3.27
N VAL A 73 2.04 -2.60 3.56
CA VAL A 73 1.05 -1.92 4.41
C VAL A 73 0.46 -0.73 3.66
N LEU A 74 -0.81 -0.41 3.92
CA LEU A 74 -1.46 0.77 3.33
C LEU A 74 -1.31 1.97 4.26
N ALA A 75 -0.84 3.10 3.74
CA ALA A 75 -0.66 4.30 4.56
C ALA A 75 -1.98 4.94 4.98
N ASP A 76 -2.83 5.26 4.01
CA ASP A 76 -4.08 6.00 4.19
C ASP A 76 -5.03 5.66 3.03
N VAL A 77 -6.32 5.82 3.26
CA VAL A 77 -7.34 5.76 2.20
C VAL A 77 -7.67 7.18 1.75
N THR A 78 -7.76 7.37 0.44
CA THR A 78 -8.15 8.66 -0.16
C THR A 78 -9.66 8.77 -0.16
N GLY A 79 -10.19 10.00 -0.26
CA GLY A 79 -11.61 10.23 -0.50
C GLY A 79 -12.10 9.84 -1.90
N GLU A 80 -11.28 9.14 -2.70
CA GLU A 80 -11.66 8.74 -4.05
C GLU A 80 -12.66 7.57 -4.02
N PRO A 81 -13.73 7.62 -4.84
CA PRO A 81 -14.70 6.55 -4.92
C PRO A 81 -14.06 5.20 -5.27
N GLY A 82 -14.09 4.27 -4.31
CA GLY A 82 -13.63 2.90 -4.49
C GLY A 82 -12.29 2.55 -3.84
N HIS A 83 -11.52 3.53 -3.32
CA HIS A 83 -10.23 3.23 -2.69
C HIS A 83 -10.42 2.33 -1.45
N GLU A 84 -11.32 2.67 -0.54
CA GLU A 84 -11.66 1.83 0.61
C GLU A 84 -12.11 0.42 0.20
N ARG A 85 -12.92 0.32 -0.85
CA ARG A 85 -13.42 -0.98 -1.35
C ARG A 85 -12.29 -1.86 -1.87
N VAL A 86 -11.35 -1.27 -2.63
CA VAL A 86 -10.18 -2.00 -3.11
C VAL A 86 -9.30 -2.38 -1.93
N ALA A 87 -8.99 -1.46 -1.01
CA ALA A 87 -8.20 -1.76 0.18
C ALA A 87 -8.78 -2.94 0.99
N ALA A 88 -10.10 -2.93 1.22
CA ALA A 88 -10.81 -4.03 1.89
C ALA A 88 -10.71 -5.35 1.12
N THR A 89 -10.83 -5.32 -0.21
CA THR A 89 -10.69 -6.52 -1.07
C THR A 89 -9.28 -7.11 -0.96
N LEU A 90 -8.25 -6.26 -0.90
CA LEU A 90 -6.86 -6.67 -0.76
C LEU A 90 -6.49 -7.10 0.67
N GLY A 91 -7.39 -6.90 1.65
CA GLY A 91 -7.11 -7.13 3.07
C GLY A 91 -6.14 -6.10 3.66
N LEU A 92 -5.97 -4.94 3.03
CA LEU A 92 -5.07 -3.89 3.48
C LEU A 92 -5.80 -2.94 4.42
N LYS A 93 -5.48 -2.99 5.71
CA LYS A 93 -5.93 -2.00 6.69
C LYS A 93 -5.02 -0.77 6.62
N PRO A 94 -5.56 0.45 6.45
CA PRO A 94 -4.74 1.65 6.44
C PRO A 94 -4.18 1.95 7.83
N LEU A 95 -2.97 2.50 7.88
CA LEU A 95 -2.30 2.94 9.10
C LEU A 95 -2.87 4.25 9.65
N LEU A 96 -3.32 5.11 8.75
CA LEU A 96 -3.86 6.44 9.00
C LEU A 96 -5.28 6.52 8.42
N ASP A 97 -6.05 7.48 8.91
CA ASP A 97 -7.36 7.86 8.38
C ASP A 97 -7.42 9.38 8.32
N LEU A 98 -6.68 9.94 7.37
CA LEU A 98 -6.50 11.40 7.21
C LEU A 98 -7.10 11.91 5.90
N GLY A 99 -7.56 11.01 5.02
CA GLY A 99 -8.16 11.37 3.74
C GLY A 99 -7.17 12.06 2.80
N ILE A 100 -5.87 11.76 2.90
CA ILE A 100 -4.84 12.46 2.13
C ILE A 100 -4.92 12.07 0.66
N GLY A 101 -5.63 12.91 -0.11
CA GLY A 101 -5.75 12.82 -1.57
C GLY A 101 -4.62 13.54 -2.33
N ALA A 102 -3.64 14.11 -1.64
CA ALA A 102 -2.43 14.61 -2.29
C ALA A 102 -1.71 13.39 -2.88
N GLY A 103 -1.60 13.36 -4.21
CA GLY A 103 -0.92 12.28 -4.93
C GLY A 103 0.58 12.20 -4.61
N GLU A 104 1.38 11.63 -5.51
CA GLU A 104 2.85 11.72 -5.47
C GLU A 104 3.53 11.04 -4.25
N GLY A 105 2.80 10.25 -3.47
CA GLY A 105 3.35 9.46 -2.37
C GLY A 105 3.39 10.16 -1.02
N ALA A 106 2.70 11.30 -0.84
CA ALA A 106 2.65 12.01 0.44
C ALA A 106 2.14 11.13 1.60
N SER A 107 1.05 10.38 1.38
CA SER A 107 0.53 9.44 2.38
C SER A 107 1.53 8.33 2.69
N ALA A 108 2.21 7.78 1.67
CA ALA A 108 3.25 6.78 1.87
C ALA A 108 4.43 7.31 2.70
N ALA A 109 4.86 8.55 2.49
CA ALA A 109 5.93 9.18 3.27
C ALA A 109 5.54 9.34 4.74
N LEU A 110 4.30 9.76 5.03
CA LEU A 110 3.77 9.84 6.39
C LEU A 110 3.67 8.46 7.05
N GLY A 111 3.15 7.47 6.33
CA GLY A 111 3.08 6.08 6.79
C GLY A 111 4.46 5.50 7.09
N ALA A 112 5.47 5.78 6.25
CA ALA A 112 6.85 5.37 6.49
C ALA A 112 7.46 6.03 7.74
N GLY A 113 7.12 7.30 7.99
CA GLY A 113 7.46 7.98 9.24
C GLY A 113 6.85 7.31 10.46
N LEU A 114 5.57 6.92 10.39
CA LEU A 114 4.89 6.20 11.47
C LEU A 114 5.54 4.84 11.73
N VAL A 115 5.82 4.06 10.68
CA VAL A 115 6.51 2.77 10.78
C VAL A 115 7.87 2.95 11.46
N ARG A 116 8.67 3.93 11.03
CA ARG A 116 9.97 4.24 11.66
C ARG A 116 9.83 4.59 13.15
N THR A 117 8.83 5.40 13.51
CA THR A 117 8.57 5.75 14.91
C THR A 117 8.17 4.51 15.73
N ALA A 118 7.33 3.64 15.19
CA ALA A 118 6.95 2.39 15.85
C ALA A 118 8.16 1.47 16.07
N LEU A 119 9.07 1.35 15.09
CA LEU A 119 10.33 0.64 15.27
C LEU A 119 11.17 1.27 16.38
N ALA A 120 11.35 2.59 16.38
CA ALA A 120 12.12 3.28 17.41
C ALA A 120 11.54 3.08 18.82
N CYS A 121 10.20 3.05 18.95
CA CYS A 121 9.53 2.70 20.20
C CYS A 121 9.83 1.26 20.63
N GLN A 122 9.86 0.32 19.69
CA GLN A 122 10.13 -1.09 19.96
C GLN A 122 11.59 -1.36 20.31
N THR A 123 12.54 -0.64 19.71
CA THR A 123 13.99 -0.89 19.85
C THR A 123 14.71 0.04 20.82
N GLY A 124 14.13 1.20 21.15
CA GLY A 124 14.78 2.29 21.88
C GLY A 124 14.07 2.76 23.16
N MET A 125 12.85 2.28 23.47
CA MET A 125 12.38 2.36 24.85
C MET A 125 13.06 1.23 25.62
N ALA A 126 14.00 1.62 26.48
CA ALA A 126 14.43 0.88 27.65
C ALA A 126 13.31 -0.07 28.11
N THR A 127 13.60 -1.37 28.17
CA THR A 127 12.71 -2.36 28.79
C THR A 127 12.16 -1.76 30.08
N ARG A 128 10.86 -1.95 30.36
CA ARG A 128 10.23 -1.47 31.61
C ARG A 128 11.01 -1.88 32.87
N GLU A 129 11.89 -2.88 32.76
CA GLU A 129 12.89 -3.28 33.75
C GLU A 129 13.92 -2.18 34.09
N GLN A 130 14.44 -1.43 33.12
CA GLN A 130 15.40 -0.33 33.37
C GLN A 130 14.74 0.91 34.02
N ALA A 131 13.43 1.10 33.83
CA ALA A 131 12.68 2.17 34.48
C ALA A 131 12.29 1.83 35.94
N ALA A 132 12.30 0.54 36.32
CA ALA A 132 11.99 0.07 37.67
C ALA A 132 13.19 0.13 38.64
N GLU A 133 14.42 0.27 38.15
CA GLU A 133 15.65 0.24 38.96
C GLU A 133 16.09 1.60 39.53
N LYS A 134 15.29 2.66 39.41
CA LYS A 134 15.54 3.91 40.15
C LYS A 134 14.55 4.08 41.31
N PRO A 135 14.80 3.50 42.50
CA PRO A 135 14.17 4.01 43.69
C PRO A 135 14.60 5.47 43.88
N ALA A 136 13.64 6.34 44.16
CA ALA A 136 13.89 7.73 44.47
C ALA A 136 14.78 7.83 45.71
N SER A 137 16.08 8.06 45.51
CA SER A 137 16.97 8.58 46.53
C SER A 137 16.99 10.10 46.38
N HIS A 138 16.22 10.77 47.24
CA HIS A 138 16.44 12.07 47.91
C HIS A 138 15.09 12.70 48.27
#